data_AF-A0AAV6DLN4-F1
#
_entry.id   AF-A0AAV6DLN4-F1
#
_cell.length_a   1.000
_cell.length_b   1.000
_cell.length_c   1.000
_cell.angle_alpha   90.00
_cell.angle_beta   90.00
_cell.angle_gamma   90.00
#
_symmetry.space_group_name_H-M   'P 1'
#
loop_
_entity.id
_entity.type
_entity.pdbx_description
1 polymer ?
#
loop_
_entity_poly.entity_id
_entity_poly.type
_entity_poly.pdbx_seq_one_letter_code
_entity_poly.pdbx_strand_id
1 'polypeptide(L)'
;MGLETRRRRTRTPALIGEIGSRMVQLARTEIELARAELASDLRVGRRALVEFAIALAAALMGVTLLLVTVVLALALVVPGWLAGLIVSLLVLAVAAGFAYIGWRDRPRSALALTRRSLKEDWEWLRSQL
;
A
#
# COMPACT_ATOMS: atom_id res chain seq x y z
N MET A 1 45.06 -58.65 -10.99
CA MET A 1 45.11 -58.09 -12.35
C MET A 1 43.74 -57.46 -12.64
N GLY A 2 43.64 -56.12 -12.56
CA GLY A 2 42.47 -55.27 -12.87
C GLY A 2 41.25 -55.50 -11.95
N LEU A 3 40.63 -54.53 -11.27
CA LEU A 3 39.92 -53.38 -11.84
C LEU A 3 39.48 -52.40 -10.71
N GLU A 4 40.39 -51.63 -10.11
CA GLU A 4 40.04 -50.67 -9.03
C GLU A 4 40.12 -49.18 -9.43
N THR A 5 40.23 -48.82 -10.70
CA THR A 5 40.62 -47.44 -11.09
C THR A 5 39.61 -46.62 -11.89
N ARG A 6 38.30 -46.93 -11.86
CA ARG A 6 37.31 -46.19 -12.68
C ARG A 6 36.35 -45.26 -11.91
N ARG A 7 36.80 -44.61 -10.83
CA ARG A 7 35.96 -43.63 -10.07
C ARG A 7 36.63 -42.29 -9.75
N ARG A 8 37.47 -41.75 -10.65
CA ARG A 8 37.91 -40.35 -10.61
C ARG A 8 37.78 -39.68 -11.98
N ARG A 9 36.56 -39.27 -12.31
CA ARG A 9 36.30 -38.20 -13.28
C ARG A 9 34.94 -37.56 -12.98
N THR A 10 34.70 -37.24 -11.72
CA THR A 10 33.71 -36.21 -11.36
C THR A 10 34.25 -34.91 -11.95
N ARG A 11 33.71 -34.57 -13.11
CA ARG A 11 34.07 -33.37 -13.84
C ARG A 11 33.70 -32.21 -12.91
N THR A 12 34.69 -31.50 -12.39
CA THR A 12 34.54 -30.19 -11.75
C THR A 12 33.51 -29.28 -12.45
N PRO A 13 33.41 -29.24 -13.80
CA PRO A 13 32.35 -28.48 -14.46
C PRO A 13 30.92 -29.02 -14.25
N ALA A 14 30.73 -30.31 -13.96
CA ALA A 14 29.41 -30.89 -13.64
C ALA A 14 28.91 -30.49 -12.24
N LEU A 15 29.82 -30.36 -11.26
CA LEU A 15 29.49 -29.89 -9.90
C LEU A 15 29.10 -28.40 -9.89
N ILE A 16 29.79 -27.58 -10.71
CA ILE A 16 29.46 -26.17 -10.89
C ILE A 16 28.05 -26.02 -11.51
N GLY A 17 27.71 -26.88 -12.48
CA GLY A 17 26.36 -26.93 -13.05
C GLY A 17 25.28 -27.32 -12.05
N GLU A 18 25.56 -28.26 -11.14
CA GLU A 18 24.62 -28.70 -10.10
C GLU A 18 24.42 -27.66 -8.98
N ILE A 19 25.47 -26.93 -8.61
CA ILE A 19 25.35 -25.82 -7.64
C ILE A 19 24.56 -24.66 -8.25
N GLY A 20 24.83 -24.31 -9.51
CA GLY A 20 24.08 -23.28 -10.24
C GLY A 20 22.59 -23.63 -10.36
N SER A 21 22.25 -24.88 -10.65
CA SER A 21 20.85 -25.31 -10.72
C SER A 21 20.15 -25.27 -9.35
N ARG A 22 20.84 -25.62 -8.27
CA ARG A 22 20.32 -25.49 -6.88
C ARG A 22 20.10 -24.03 -6.47
N MET A 23 21.00 -23.12 -6.85
CA MET A 23 20.84 -21.69 -6.57
C MET A 23 19.63 -21.09 -7.31
N VAL A 24 19.43 -21.45 -8.58
CA VAL A 24 18.24 -21.04 -9.35
C VAL A 24 16.95 -21.61 -8.75
N GLN A 25 16.98 -22.86 -8.26
CA GLN A 25 15.84 -23.46 -7.57
C GLN A 25 15.53 -22.73 -6.26
N LEU A 26 16.54 -22.41 -5.44
CA LEU A 26 16.36 -21.67 -4.20
C LEU A 26 15.78 -20.28 -4.43
N ALA A 27 16.31 -19.54 -5.40
CA ALA A 27 15.81 -18.21 -5.76
C ALA A 27 14.34 -18.26 -6.23
N ARG A 28 13.96 -19.30 -7.00
CA ARG A 28 12.56 -19.51 -7.39
C ARG A 28 11.67 -19.78 -6.17
N THR A 29 12.13 -20.60 -5.25
CA THR A 29 11.39 -20.90 -4.01
C THR A 29 11.22 -19.67 -3.12
N GLU A 30 12.25 -18.83 -2.96
CA GLU A 30 12.13 -17.56 -2.22
C GLU A 30 11.15 -16.60 -2.90
N ILE A 31 11.16 -16.52 -4.23
CA ILE A 31 10.18 -15.71 -4.97
C ILE A 31 8.76 -16.27 -4.79
N GLU A 32 8.58 -17.59 -4.84
CA GLU A 32 7.29 -18.23 -4.60
C GLU A 32 6.79 -18.01 -3.16
N LEU A 33 7.69 -18.10 -2.18
CA LEU A 33 7.39 -17.85 -0.77
C LEU A 33 7.03 -16.39 -0.54
N ALA A 34 7.83 -15.45 -1.04
CA ALA A 34 7.56 -14.01 -0.95
C ALA A 34 6.22 -13.65 -1.61
N ARG A 35 5.88 -14.27 -2.76
CA ARG A 35 4.57 -14.12 -3.39
C ARG A 35 3.45 -14.70 -2.52
N ALA A 36 3.66 -15.84 -1.90
CA ALA A 36 2.68 -16.47 -1.02
C ALA A 36 2.41 -15.63 0.24
N GLU A 37 3.46 -15.06 0.83
CA GLU A 37 3.38 -14.20 2.02
C GLU A 37 2.69 -12.87 1.69
N LEU A 38 3.05 -12.22 0.57
CA LEU A 38 2.31 -11.06 0.06
C LEU A 38 0.82 -11.40 -0.17
N ALA A 39 0.53 -12.57 -0.74
CA ALA A 39 -0.84 -13.00 -0.96
C ALA A 39 -1.60 -13.34 0.34
N SER A 40 -0.92 -13.77 1.41
CA SER A 40 -1.55 -13.96 2.72
C SER A 40 -1.79 -12.63 3.42
N ASP A 41 -0.82 -11.72 3.38
CA ASP A 41 -0.93 -10.39 3.98
C ASP A 41 -2.09 -9.61 3.37
N LEU A 42 -2.25 -9.66 2.04
CA LEU A 42 -3.38 -9.06 1.36
C LEU A 42 -4.72 -9.68 1.77
N ARG A 43 -4.77 -11.00 2.01
CA ARG A 43 -6.02 -11.67 2.46
C ARG A 43 -6.39 -11.29 3.88
N VAL A 44 -5.40 -11.20 4.78
CA VAL A 44 -5.60 -10.75 6.17
C VAL A 44 -6.04 -9.29 6.19
N GLY A 45 -5.36 -8.43 5.41
CA GLY A 45 -5.71 -7.03 5.23
C GLY A 45 -7.11 -6.84 4.64
N ARG A 46 -7.58 -7.74 3.76
CA ARG A 46 -8.92 -7.66 3.15
C ARG A 46 -10.04 -7.68 4.18
N ARG A 47 -9.95 -8.49 5.23
CA ARG A 47 -11.00 -8.55 6.27
C ARG A 47 -11.05 -7.24 7.05
N ALA A 48 -9.90 -6.73 7.46
CA ALA A 48 -9.80 -5.43 8.14
C ALA A 48 -10.31 -4.28 7.26
N LEU A 49 -10.03 -4.31 5.95
CA LEU A 49 -10.55 -3.31 5.00
C LEU A 49 -12.08 -3.33 4.92
N VAL A 50 -12.71 -4.51 4.88
CA VAL A 50 -14.17 -4.64 4.85
C VAL A 50 -14.78 -4.13 6.16
N GLU A 51 -14.25 -4.56 7.30
CA GLU A 51 -14.72 -4.13 8.62
C GLU A 51 -14.57 -2.61 8.80
N PHE A 52 -13.44 -2.03 8.36
CA PHE A 52 -13.22 -0.59 8.38
C PHE A 52 -14.14 0.17 7.41
N ALA A 53 -14.40 -0.39 6.23
CA ALA A 53 -15.34 0.21 5.28
C ALA A 53 -16.76 0.27 5.84
N ILE A 54 -17.22 -0.80 6.51
CA ILE A 54 -18.53 -0.83 7.18
C ILE A 54 -18.57 0.18 8.32
N ALA A 55 -17.54 0.21 9.17
CA ALA A 55 -17.45 1.16 10.27
C ALA A 55 -17.45 2.62 9.76
N LEU A 56 -16.72 2.91 8.69
CA LEU A 56 -16.68 4.21 8.04
C LEU A 56 -18.06 4.59 7.47
N ALA A 57 -18.72 3.66 6.76
CA ALA A 57 -20.06 3.89 6.22
C ALA A 57 -21.08 4.18 7.34
N ALA A 58 -21.06 3.40 8.42
CA ALA A 58 -21.91 3.62 9.58
C ALA A 58 -21.61 4.96 10.26
N ALA A 59 -20.34 5.34 10.41
CA ALA A 59 -19.94 6.63 10.97
C ALA A 59 -20.44 7.80 10.10
N LEU A 60 -20.28 7.71 8.78
CA LEU A 60 -20.77 8.73 7.84
C LEU A 60 -22.30 8.86 7.90
N MET A 61 -23.02 7.75 8.00
CA MET A 61 -24.47 7.75 8.17
C MET A 61 -24.88 8.39 9.51
N GLY A 62 -24.19 8.05 10.60
CA GLY A 62 -24.41 8.65 11.92
C GLY A 62 -24.19 10.16 11.92
N VAL A 63 -23.09 10.64 11.32
CA VAL A 63 -22.81 12.08 11.16
C VAL A 63 -23.89 12.75 10.31
N THR A 64 -24.34 12.12 9.23
CA THR A 64 -25.42 12.65 8.38
C THR A 64 -26.72 12.80 9.18
N LEU A 65 -27.10 11.80 9.97
CA LEU A 65 -28.29 11.86 10.83
C LEU A 65 -28.15 12.96 11.89
N LEU A 66 -26.98 13.12 12.52
CA LEU A 66 -26.72 14.21 13.45
C LEU A 66 -26.87 15.58 12.79
N LEU A 67 -26.33 15.77 11.58
CA LEU A 67 -26.50 17.02 10.83
C LEU A 67 -27.97 17.29 10.51
N VAL A 68 -28.74 16.27 10.12
CA VAL A 68 -30.19 16.39 9.94
C VAL A 68 -30.87 16.79 11.25
N THR A 69 -30.50 16.20 12.38
CA THR A 69 -31.03 16.59 13.70
C THR A 69 -30.73 18.06 14.01
N VAL A 70 -29.52 18.54 13.72
CA VAL A 70 -29.16 19.96 13.90
C VAL A 70 -29.99 20.88 12.99
N VAL A 71 -30.19 20.50 11.73
CA VAL A 71 -31.04 21.26 10.80
C VAL A 71 -32.48 21.31 11.31
N LEU A 72 -33.04 20.19 11.76
CA LEU A 72 -34.40 20.12 12.31
C LEU A 72 -34.54 20.94 13.60
N ALA A 73 -33.54 20.88 14.49
CA ALA A 73 -33.53 21.67 15.71
C ALA A 73 -33.48 23.17 15.41
N LEU A 74 -32.64 23.58 14.45
CA LEU A 74 -32.56 24.97 14.02
C LEU A 74 -33.82 25.42 13.27
N ALA A 75 -34.48 24.51 12.55
CA ALA A 75 -35.75 24.78 11.87
C ALA A 75 -36.91 25.09 12.83
N LEU A 76 -36.75 24.85 14.15
CA LEU A 76 -37.72 25.29 15.17
C LEU A 76 -37.71 26.82 15.37
N VAL A 77 -36.61 27.50 15.03
CA VAL A 77 -36.44 28.94 15.25
C VAL A 77 -36.32 29.74 13.95
N VAL A 78 -35.97 29.12 12.83
CA VAL A 78 -35.89 29.76 11.50
C VAL A 78 -36.54 28.88 10.43
N PRO A 79 -36.87 29.41 9.23
CA PRO A 79 -37.38 28.58 8.13
C PRO A 79 -36.43 27.43 7.77
N GLY A 80 -36.98 26.22 7.55
CA GLY A 80 -36.17 25.01 7.34
C GLY A 80 -35.17 25.10 6.19
N TRP A 81 -35.50 25.83 5.11
CA TRP A 81 -34.58 26.07 4.00
C TRP A 81 -33.35 26.89 4.43
N LEU A 82 -33.54 27.85 5.33
CA LEU A 82 -32.46 28.69 5.86
C LEU A 82 -31.60 27.90 6.86
N ALA A 83 -32.23 27.08 7.71
CA ALA A 83 -31.51 26.18 8.62
C ALA A 83 -30.57 25.24 7.84
N GLY A 84 -31.06 24.63 6.75
CA GLY A 84 -30.25 23.78 5.88
C GLY A 84 -29.07 24.52 5.25
N LEU A 85 -29.27 25.76 4.80
CA LEU A 85 -28.19 26.58 4.24
C LEU A 85 -27.13 26.95 5.28
N ILE A 86 -27.54 27.34 6.49
CA ILE A 86 -26.62 27.69 7.58
C ILE A 86 -25.74 26.49 7.94
N VAL A 87 -26.35 25.33 8.18
CA VAL A 87 -25.61 24.13 8.58
C VAL A 87 -24.70 23.64 7.46
N SER A 88 -25.17 23.64 6.20
CA SER A 88 -24.33 23.22 5.08
C SER A 88 -23.13 24.14 4.85
N LEU A 89 -23.30 25.46 4.98
CA LEU A 89 -22.20 26.41 4.86
C LEU A 89 -21.16 26.23 5.98
N LEU A 90 -21.60 25.99 7.22
CA LEU A 90 -20.71 25.71 8.34
C LEU A 90 -19.88 24.43 8.09
N VAL A 91 -20.52 23.35 7.67
CA VAL A 91 -19.82 22.09 7.36
C VAL A 91 -18.84 22.27 6.20
N LEU A 92 -19.23 22.99 5.15
CA LEU A 92 -18.34 23.27 4.00
C LEU A 92 -17.15 24.13 4.40
N ALA A 93 -17.32 25.11 5.29
CA ALA A 93 -16.22 25.93 5.80
C ALA A 93 -15.21 25.08 6.59
N VAL A 94 -15.70 24.18 7.46
CA VAL A 94 -14.85 23.24 8.19
C VAL A 94 -14.12 22.29 7.22
N ALA A 95 -14.83 21.73 6.25
CA ALA A 95 -14.26 20.85 5.23
C ALA A 95 -13.19 21.56 4.39
N ALA A 96 -13.44 22.81 3.97
CA ALA A 96 -12.47 23.63 3.25
C ALA A 96 -11.22 23.92 4.11
N GLY A 97 -11.39 24.16 5.41
CA GLY A 97 -10.28 24.33 6.35
C GLY A 97 -9.38 23.09 6.43
N PHE A 98 -9.97 21.91 6.65
CA PHE A 98 -9.21 20.66 6.66
C PHE A 98 -8.57 20.34 5.30
N ALA A 99 -9.28 20.57 4.20
CA ALA A 99 -8.75 20.38 2.86
C ALA A 99 -7.55 21.30 2.59
N TYR A 100 -7.62 22.55 3.06
CA TYR A 100 -6.53 23.51 2.94
C TYR A 100 -5.30 23.10 3.77
N ILE A 101 -5.49 22.66 5.01
CA ILE A 101 -4.41 22.14 5.86
C ILE A 101 -3.76 20.91 5.20
N GLY A 102 -4.57 19.95 4.76
CA GLY A 102 -4.07 18.75 4.08
C GLY A 102 -3.35 19.05 2.76
N TRP A 103 -3.76 20.09 2.04
CA TRP A 103 -3.06 20.56 0.84
C TRP A 103 -1.72 21.21 1.20
N ARG A 104 -1.69 22.03 2.25
CA ARG A 104 -0.49 22.73 2.71
C ARG A 104 0.58 21.76 3.22
N ASP A 105 0.16 20.77 4.01
CA ASP A 105 1.05 19.82 4.66
C ASP A 105 1.31 18.58 3.80
N ARG A 106 0.81 18.58 2.55
CA ARG A 106 1.01 17.47 1.62
C ARG A 106 2.51 17.28 1.42
N PRO A 107 3.08 16.12 1.81
CA PRO A 107 4.49 15.87 1.58
C PRO A 107 4.71 15.86 0.06
N ARG A 108 5.50 16.81 -0.45
CA ARG A 108 5.88 16.95 -1.87
C ARG A 108 6.70 15.75 -2.40
N SER A 109 6.76 14.66 -1.64
CA SER A 109 7.88 13.75 -1.57
C SER A 109 7.48 12.40 -0.94
N ALA A 110 6.28 11.86 -1.23
CA ALA A 110 6.06 10.43 -0.98
C ALA A 110 7.01 9.56 -1.83
N LEU A 111 7.54 10.11 -2.93
CA LEU A 111 8.45 9.47 -3.88
C LEU A 111 9.83 10.12 -3.97
N ALA A 112 10.18 11.15 -3.18
CA ALA A 112 11.51 11.76 -3.35
C ALA A 112 12.65 10.85 -2.87
N LEU A 113 12.38 9.95 -1.90
CA LEU A 113 13.31 8.88 -1.51
C LEU A 113 13.48 7.86 -2.64
N THR A 114 12.38 7.39 -3.23
CA THR A 114 12.38 6.46 -4.37
C THR A 114 13.01 7.06 -5.62
N ARG A 115 12.78 8.36 -5.89
CA ARG A 115 13.34 9.07 -7.03
C ARG A 115 14.83 9.37 -6.84
N ARG A 116 15.32 9.51 -5.60
CA ARG A 116 16.76 9.62 -5.31
C ARG A 116 17.47 8.29 -5.54
N SER A 117 16.98 7.19 -4.97
CA SER A 117 17.63 5.88 -5.18
C SER A 117 17.65 5.50 -6.66
N LEU A 118 16.52 5.65 -7.36
CA LEU A 118 16.45 5.37 -8.79
C LEU A 118 17.34 6.27 -9.65
N LYS A 119 17.67 7.49 -9.20
CA LYS A 119 18.56 8.40 -9.92
C LYS A 119 20.03 8.04 -9.70
N GLU A 120 20.42 7.68 -8.48
CA GLU A 120 21.75 7.18 -8.16
C GLU A 120 22.03 5.84 -8.88
N ASP A 121 21.04 4.94 -8.91
CA ASP A 121 21.14 3.65 -9.62
C ASP A 121 21.35 3.85 -11.14
N TRP A 122 20.71 4.86 -11.73
CA TRP A 122 20.87 5.20 -13.15
C TRP A 122 22.21 5.86 -13.47
N GLU A 123 22.71 6.73 -12.58
CA GLU A 123 23.99 7.41 -12.75
C GLU A 123 25.16 6.42 -12.64
N TRP A 124 25.07 5.44 -11.74
CA TRP A 124 26.04 4.35 -11.63
C TRP A 124 26.08 3.51 -12.91
N LEU A 125 24.91 3.13 -13.47
CA LEU A 125 24.81 2.37 -14.73
C LEU A 125 25.38 3.12 -15.94
N ARG A 126 25.20 4.44 -16.01
CA ARG A 126 25.75 5.25 -17.10
C ARG A 126 27.27 5.41 -17.00
N SER A 127 27.84 5.40 -15.79
CA SER A 127 29.29 5.53 -15.59
C SER A 127 30.08 4.29 -16.02
N GLN A 128 29.40 3.17 -16.21
CA GLN A 128 29.99 1.86 -16.48
C GLN A 128 29.84 1.43 -17.95
N LEU A 129 29.14 2.22 -18.76
CA LEU A 129 29.01 2.11 -20.22
C LEU A 129 29.92 3.15 -20.89
#